data_AF-A0A479ZZV8-F1
#
_entry.id   AF-A0A479ZZV8-F1
#
_cell.length_a   1.000
_cell.length_b   1.000
_cell.length_c   1.000
_cell.angle_alpha   90.00
_cell.angle_beta   90.00
_cell.angle_gamma   90.00
#
_symmetry.space_group_name_H-M   'P 1'
#
loop_
_entity.id
_entity.type
_entity.pdbx_description
1 polymer ?
#
loop_
_entity_poly.entity_id
_entity_poly.type
_entity_poly.pdbx_seq_one_letter_code
_entity_poly.pdbx_strand_id
1 'polypeptide(L)' 'MNGRYLLDTNIIIAFFADEIAVKNNLSQATEVFIPSIAVGELFYGARKSGRSKENIERI' A
#
# COMPACT_ATOMS: atom_id res chain seq x y z
N MET A 1 -13.37 13.91 -2.34
CA MET A 1 -12.32 14.79 -2.89
C MET A 1 -11.58 13.98 -3.93
N ASN A 2 -11.65 14.37 -5.21
CA ASN A 2 -10.99 13.65 -6.30
C ASN A 2 -9.73 14.44 -6.61
N GLY A 3 -8.63 14.01 -6.01
CA GLY A 3 -7.36 14.71 -6.05
C GLY A 3 -6.21 13.78 -6.36
N ARG A 4 -5.01 14.32 -6.21
CA ARG A 4 -3.75 13.60 -6.38
C ARG A 4 -3.20 13.25 -5.00
N TYR A 5 -2.86 11.98 -4.80
CA TYR A 5 -2.45 11.48 -3.48
C TYR A 5 -1.08 10.82 -3.56
N LEU A 6 -0.21 11.15 -2.60
CA LEU A 6 0.99 10.36 -2.32
C LEU A 6 0.64 9.38 -1.19
N LEU A 7 0.79 8.08 -1.44
CA LEU A 7 0.40 7.07 -0.46
C LEU A 7 1.44 6.93 0.65
N ASP A 8 0.93 6.75 1.86
CA ASP A 8 1.71 6.21 2.97
C ASP A 8 1.70 4.67 2.93
N THR A 9 2.69 4.05 3.56
CA THR A 9 2.89 2.60 3.56
C THR A 9 1.69 1.84 4.14
N ASN A 10 1.02 2.40 5.16
CA ASN A 10 -0.18 1.79 5.75
C ASN A 10 -1.35 1.69 4.75
N ILE A 11 -1.56 2.68 3.88
CA ILE A 11 -2.61 2.67 2.86
C ILE A 11 -2.31 1.63 1.79
N ILE A 12 -1.03 1.46 1.42
CA ILE A 12 -0.61 0.41 0.48
C ILE A 12 -0.85 -0.98 1.09
N ILE A 13 -0.52 -1.17 2.38
CA ILE A 13 -0.79 -2.41 3.10
C ILE A 13 -2.30 -2.70 3.16
N ALA A 14 -3.12 -1.71 3.50
CA ALA A 14 -4.57 -1.84 3.54
C ALA A 14 -5.18 -2.15 2.15
N PHE A 15 -4.61 -1.57 1.09
CA PHE A 15 -4.98 -1.89 -0.29
C PHE A 15 -4.68 -3.37 -0.62
N PHE A 16 -3.50 -3.88 -0.26
CA PHE A 16 -3.14 -5.29 -0.41
C PHE A 16 -3.95 -6.23 0.50
N ALA A 17 -4.54 -5.72 1.56
CA ALA A 17 -5.47 -6.45 2.43
C ALA A 17 -6.93 -6.45 1.91
N ASP A 18 -7.14 -5.98 0.67
CA ASP A 18 -8.46 -5.89 0.03
C ASP A 18 -9.47 -5.00 0.78
N GLU A 19 -9.01 -4.03 1.56
CA GLU A 19 -9.91 -3.14 2.30
C GLU A 19 -10.79 -2.30 1.37
N ILE A 20 -12.10 -2.53 1.44
CA ILE A 20 -13.10 -1.93 0.54
C ILE A 20 -13.07 -0.40 0.61
N ALA A 21 -12.93 0.16 1.82
CA ALA A 21 -12.89 1.61 2.01
C ALA A 21 -11.69 2.25 1.30
N VAL A 22 -10.52 1.62 1.34
CA VAL A 22 -9.31 2.13 0.66
C VAL A 22 -9.49 2.03 -0.85
N LYS A 23 -9.94 0.90 -1.37
CA LYS A 23 -10.18 0.71 -2.81
C LYS A 23 -11.20 1.70 -3.36
N ASN A 24 -12.30 1.92 -2.65
CA ASN A 24 -13.32 2.87 -3.07
C ASN A 24 -12.75 4.30 -3.11
N ASN A 25 -11.99 4.72 -2.09
CA ASN A 25 -11.36 6.04 -2.10
C ASN A 25 -10.33 6.19 -3.24
N LEU A 26 -9.45 5.20 -3.43
CA LEU A 26 -8.44 5.24 -4.49
C LEU A 26 -9.05 5.20 -5.89
N SER A 27 -10.19 4.52 -6.08
CA SER A 27 -10.91 4.52 -7.37
C SER A 27 -11.43 5.88 -7.80
N GLN A 28 -11.62 6.80 -6.84
CA GLN A 28 -12.07 8.17 -7.09
C GLN A 28 -10.90 9.16 -7.19
N ALA A 29 -9.66 8.71 -6.93
CA ALA A 29 -8.48 9.55 -7.04
C ALA A 29 -8.20 9.86 -8.52
N THR A 30 -7.79 11.10 -8.78
CA THR A 30 -7.34 11.50 -10.13
C THR A 30 -6.00 10.86 -10.45
N GLU A 31 -5.12 10.78 -9.46
CA GLU A 31 -3.79 10.20 -9.61
C GLU A 31 -3.27 9.74 -8.25
N VAL A 32 -2.47 8.68 -8.26
CA VAL A 32 -1.89 8.09 -7.07
C VAL A 32 -0.39 7.91 -7.29
N PHE A 33 0.40 8.37 -6.33
CA PHE A 33 1.86 8.28 -6.31
C PHE A 33 2.30 7.36 -5.18
N ILE A 34 3.36 6.61 -5.40
CA ILE A 34 4.00 5.77 -4.39
C ILE A 34 5.40 6.33 -4.12
N PRO A 35 5.71 6.75 -2.87
CA PRO A 35 7.07 7.13 -2.49
C PRO A 35 8.02 5.93 -2.68
N SER A 36 9.22 6.16 -3.21
CA SER A 36 10.24 5.11 -3.29
C SER A 36 10.63 4.57 -1.92
N ILE A 37 10.56 5.40 -0.87
CA ILE A 37 10.80 4.98 0.51
C ILE A 37 9.76 3.97 1.01
N ALA A 38 8.49 4.12 0.61
CA ALA A 38 7.41 3.22 1.00
C ALA A 38 7.64 1.80 0.44
N VAL A 39 8.23 1.68 -0.74
CA VAL A 39 8.64 0.37 -1.30
C VAL A 39 9.67 -0.30 -0.38
N GLY A 40 10.67 0.45 0.10
CA GLY A 40 11.66 -0.05 1.05
C GLY A 40 11.02 -0.50 2.37
N GLU A 41 10.09 0.29 2.90
CA GLU A 41 9.36 -0.04 4.13
C GLU A 41 8.50 -1.30 3.98
N LEU A 42 7.83 -1.48 2.83
CA LEU A 42 7.05 -2.68 2.53
C LEU A 42 7.93 -3.94 2.55
N PHE A 43 9.07 -3.93 1.86
CA PHE A 43 9.98 -5.08 1.86
C PHE A 43 10.63 -5.31 3.22
N TYR A 44 10.99 -4.25 3.95
CA TYR A 44 11.52 -4.37 5.30
C TYR A 44 10.49 -4.98 6.25
N GLY A 45 9.25 -4.47 6.23
CA GLY A 45 8.14 -4.98 7.04
C GLY A 45 7.78 -6.43 6.70
N ALA A 46 7.74 -6.77 5.39
CA ALA A 46 7.51 -8.12 4.92
C ALA A 46 8.61 -9.08 5.40
N ARG A 47 9.89 -8.71 5.28
CA ARG A 47 11.01 -9.56 5.75
C ARG A 47 11.06 -9.73 7.26
N LYS A 48 10.67 -8.70 8.02
CA LYS A 48 10.66 -8.73 9.48
C LYS A 48 9.45 -9.48 10.06
N SER A 49 8.40 -9.70 9.26
CA SER A 49 7.18 -10.34 9.75
C SER A 49 7.37 -11.85 10.00
N GLY A 50 6.50 -12.43 10.84
CA GLY A 50 6.43 -13.88 11.01
C GLY A 50 5.88 -14.64 9.79
N ARG A 51 5.48 -13.92 8.73
CA ARG A 51 4.88 -14.41 7.48
C ARG A 51 5.62 -13.86 6.28
N SER A 52 6.96 -13.96 6.32
CA SER A 52 7.79 -13.22 5.38
C SER A 52 7.54 -13.57 3.91
N LYS A 53 7.43 -14.86 3.59
CA LYS A 53 7.19 -15.32 2.22
C LYS A 53 5.86 -14.80 1.66
N GLU A 54 4.79 -14.97 2.43
CA GLU A 54 3.43 -14.55 2.06
C GLU A 54 3.36 -13.02 1.86
N ASN A 55 4.00 -12.25 2.74
CA ASN A 55 4.00 -10.80 2.63
C ASN A 55 4.86 -10.28 1.48
N ILE A 56 5.95 -10.98 1.12
CA ILE A 56 6.77 -10.63 -0.06
C ILE A 56 6.02 -10.95 -1.35
N GLU A 57 5.30 -12.08 -1.42
CA GLU A 57 4.49 -12.46 -2.59
C GLU A 57 3.29 -11.53 -2.82
N ARG A 58 2.83 -10.84 -1.76
CA ARG A 58 1.71 -9.91 -1.80
C ARG A 58 2.10 -8.49 -2.29
N ILE A 59 3.39 -8.15 -2.27
CA ILE A 59 3.93 -6.87 -2.75
C ILE A 59 4.20 -6.96 -4.26
#